data_AF-A0A0S2SKJ7-F1
#
_entry.id   AF-A0A0S2SKJ7-F1
#
_cell.length_a   1.000
_cell.length_b   1.000
_cell.length_c   1.000
_cell.angle_alpha   90.00
_cell.angle_beta   90.00
_cell.angle_gamma   90.00
#
_symmetry.space_group_name_H-M   'P 1'
#
loop_
_entity.id
_entity.type
_entity.pdbx_description
1 polymer ?
#
loop_
_entity_poly.entity_id
_entity_poly.type
_entity_poly.pdbx_seq_one_letter_code
_entity_poly.pdbx_strand_id
1 'polypeptide(L)'
;MSLHTFERLIRLLDAHQARYRVVHHSSAGKTEEVARVRGTAHGQGAKALVCHVKGNGIRCHVLAVLPADCQADLATLAAAGRHWPAPPRWLL
;
A
#
# COMPACT_ATOMS: atom_id res chain seq x y z
N MET A 1 -11.89 -10.84 -5.98
CA MET A 1 -11.71 -9.94 -4.81
C MET A 1 -13.07 -9.40 -4.44
N SER A 2 -13.47 -9.45 -3.17
CA SER A 2 -14.87 -9.20 -2.81
C SER A 2 -15.26 -7.74 -3.06
N LEU A 3 -16.37 -7.54 -3.77
CA LEU A 3 -17.03 -6.23 -3.93
C LEU A 3 -17.16 -5.48 -2.59
N HIS A 4 -17.32 -6.26 -1.52
CA HIS A 4 -17.38 -5.82 -0.14
C HIS A 4 -16.18 -4.99 0.35
N THR A 5 -14.94 -5.29 -0.10
CA THR A 5 -13.77 -4.47 0.27
C THR A 5 -13.76 -3.14 -0.47
N PHE A 6 -14.10 -3.15 -1.77
CA PHE A 6 -14.19 -1.93 -2.57
C PHE A 6 -15.23 -0.96 -2.00
N GLU A 7 -16.45 -1.44 -1.75
CA GLU A 7 -17.53 -0.63 -1.16
C GLU A 7 -17.17 -0.08 0.23
N ARG A 8 -16.48 -0.87 1.05
CA ARG A 8 -15.99 -0.39 2.35
C ARG A 8 -14.96 0.72 2.20
N LEU A 9 -14.03 0.61 1.24
CA LEU A 9 -13.02 1.64 0.98
C LEU A 9 -13.66 2.93 0.48
N ILE A 10 -14.59 2.84 -0.48
CA ILE A 10 -15.33 4.01 -1.00
C ILE A 10 -16.04 4.74 0.14
N ARG A 11 -16.80 4.01 0.98
CA ARG A 11 -17.46 4.60 2.15
C ARG A 11 -16.51 5.30 3.11
N LEU A 12 -15.32 4.72 3.33
CA LEU A 12 -14.31 5.33 4.21
C LEU A 12 -13.74 6.62 3.62
N LEU A 13 -13.43 6.62 2.32
CA LEU A 13 -12.94 7.82 1.62
C LEU A 13 -13.99 8.93 1.63
N ASP A 14 -15.26 8.59 1.37
CA ASP A 14 -16.38 9.53 1.41
C ASP A 14 -16.58 10.13 2.81
N ALA A 15 -16.58 9.28 3.85
CA ALA A 15 -16.78 9.70 5.24
C ALA A 15 -15.70 10.68 5.71
N HIS A 16 -14.47 10.56 5.19
CA HIS A 16 -13.36 11.46 5.48
C HIS A 16 -13.17 12.56 4.43
N GLN A 17 -14.11 12.72 3.50
CA GLN A 17 -14.08 13.74 2.43
C GLN A 17 -12.78 13.73 1.62
N ALA A 18 -12.19 12.54 1.43
CA ALA A 18 -10.99 12.38 0.62
C ALA A 18 -11.32 12.70 -0.84
N ARG A 19 -10.42 13.43 -1.53
CA ARG A 19 -10.58 13.68 -2.96
C ARG A 19 -10.09 12.49 -3.76
N TYR A 20 -11.00 11.80 -4.45
CA TYR A 20 -10.67 10.67 -5.31
C TYR A 20 -11.56 10.61 -6.56
N ARG A 21 -11.19 9.74 -7.50
CA ARG A 21 -11.97 9.34 -8.69
C ARG A 21 -11.85 7.84 -8.85
N VAL A 22 -12.94 7.17 -9.18
CA VAL A 22 -12.92 5.75 -9.59
C VAL A 22 -12.65 5.66 -11.08
N VAL A 23 -11.69 4.81 -11.47
CA VAL A 23 -11.37 4.52 -12.87
C VAL A 23 -11.61 3.04 -13.11
N HIS A 24 -12.69 2.70 -13.81
CA HIS A 24 -13.01 1.32 -14.13
C HIS A 24 -12.21 0.84 -15.34
N HIS A 25 -11.70 -0.38 -15.26
CA HIS A 25 -10.99 -1.05 -16.35
C HIS A 25 -11.15 -2.57 -16.25
N SER A 26 -11.02 -3.27 -17.36
CA SER A 26 -10.89 -4.73 -17.35
C SER A 26 -9.59 -5.15 -16.66
N SER A 27 -9.53 -6.37 -16.13
CA SER A 27 -8.30 -6.90 -15.55
C SER A 27 -7.18 -6.83 -16.58
N ALA A 28 -6.08 -6.15 -16.24
CA ALA A 28 -4.91 -6.00 -17.10
C ALA A 28 -3.77 -6.84 -16.53
N GLY A 29 -2.99 -7.48 -17.40
CA GLY A 29 -1.88 -8.34 -16.99
C GLY A 29 -0.57 -7.59 -16.74
N LYS A 30 -0.48 -6.33 -17.18
CA LYS A 30 0.75 -5.53 -17.13
C LYS A 30 0.51 -4.18 -16.46
N THR A 31 1.46 -3.74 -15.65
CA THR A 31 1.37 -2.50 -14.89
C THR A 31 1.30 -1.26 -15.80
N GLU A 32 1.96 -1.30 -16.95
CA GLU A 32 1.98 -0.22 -17.95
C GLU A 32 0.59 0.04 -18.54
N GLU A 33 -0.20 -1.02 -18.73
CA GLU A 33 -1.56 -0.91 -19.26
C GLU A 33 -2.48 -0.21 -18.26
N VAL A 34 -2.39 -0.58 -16.97
CA VAL A 34 -3.16 0.06 -15.90
C VAL A 34 -2.74 1.52 -15.71
N ALA A 35 -1.43 1.81 -15.77
CA ALA A 35 -0.91 3.18 -15.67
C ALA A 35 -1.48 4.08 -16.78
N ARG A 36 -1.53 3.58 -18.02
CA ARG A 36 -2.12 4.29 -19.16
C ARG A 36 -3.60 4.60 -18.94
N VAL A 37 -4.39 3.63 -18.45
CA VAL A 37 -5.82 3.83 -18.17
C VAL A 37 -6.04 4.87 -17.07
N ARG A 38 -5.17 4.90 -16.05
CA ARG A 38 -5.22 5.91 -14.99
C ARG A 38 -4.78 7.31 -15.46
N GLY A 39 -4.06 7.40 -16.59
CA GLY A 39 -3.41 8.63 -17.04
C GLY A 39 -2.20 9.00 -16.19
N THR A 40 -1.50 7.99 -15.66
CA THR A 40 -0.35 8.14 -14.75
C THR A 40 0.91 7.56 -15.37
N ALA A 41 2.07 8.11 -15.04
CA ALA A 41 3.36 7.45 -15.31
C ALA A 41 3.50 6.17 -14.48
N HIS A 42 4.35 5.23 -14.90
CA HIS A 42 4.54 3.95 -14.19
C HIS A 42 4.89 4.16 -12.70
N GLY A 43 5.86 5.03 -12.40
CA GLY A 43 6.29 5.32 -11.02
C GLY A 43 5.26 6.05 -10.15
N GLN A 44 4.20 6.63 -10.73
CA GLN A 44 3.13 7.25 -9.94
C GLN A 44 2.15 6.23 -9.35
N GLY A 45 2.23 4.96 -9.76
CA GLY A 45 1.55 3.88 -9.06
C GLY A 45 2.18 3.63 -7.68
N ALA A 46 1.38 3.18 -6.71
CA ALA A 46 1.88 2.68 -5.44
C ALA A 46 1.93 1.14 -5.44
N LYS A 47 2.99 0.60 -4.86
CA LYS A 47 3.13 -0.81 -4.46
C LYS A 47 3.11 -0.87 -2.94
N ALA A 48 2.54 -1.94 -2.39
CA ALA A 48 2.55 -2.20 -0.95
C ALA A 48 3.08 -3.61 -0.69
N LEU A 49 4.01 -3.75 0.26
CA LEU A 49 4.50 -5.03 0.76
C LEU A 49 4.14 -5.18 2.23
N VAL A 50 3.61 -6.34 2.59
CA VAL A 50 3.46 -6.74 3.99
C VAL A 50 4.59 -7.70 4.33
N CYS A 51 5.54 -7.25 5.14
CA CYS A 51 6.72 -7.99 5.53
C CYS A 51 6.57 -8.51 6.96
N HIS A 52 6.89 -9.78 7.18
CA HIS A 52 7.05 -10.32 8.54
C HIS A 52 8.53 -10.27 8.91
N VAL A 53 8.89 -9.37 9.81
CA VAL A 53 10.27 -9.18 10.28
C VAL A 53 10.49 -10.06 11.51
N LYS A 54 11.57 -10.83 11.51
CA LYS A 54 12.00 -11.71 12.61
C LYS A 54 13.51 -11.59 12.84
N GLY A 55 13.94 -11.64 14.08
CA GLY A 55 15.37 -11.66 14.47
C GLY A 55 15.70 -10.59 15.53
N ASN A 56 16.83 -10.75 16.23
CA ASN A 56 17.28 -9.83 17.29
C ASN A 56 16.21 -9.52 18.36
N GLY A 57 15.43 -10.52 18.75
CA GLY A 57 14.34 -10.37 19.74
C GLY A 57 13.06 -9.71 19.21
N ILE A 58 12.99 -9.35 17.92
CA ILE A 58 11.84 -8.66 17.32
C ILE A 58 11.05 -9.61 16.44
N ARG A 59 9.71 -9.50 16.55
CA ARG A 59 8.74 -10.16 15.67
C ARG A 59 7.60 -9.20 15.39
N CYS A 60 7.57 -8.62 14.20
CA CYS A 60 6.56 -7.63 13.83
C CYS A 60 6.18 -7.73 12.35
N HIS A 61 5.09 -7.04 12.00
CA HIS A 61 4.66 -6.85 10.63
C HIS A 61 4.92 -5.41 10.21
N VAL A 62 5.51 -5.24 9.03
CA VAL A 62 5.79 -3.94 8.42
C VAL A 62 4.99 -3.83 7.12
N LEU A 63 4.26 -2.74 6.94
CA LEU A 63 3.65 -2.36 5.66
C LEU A 63 4.54 -1.32 4.99
N ALA A 64 5.23 -1.69 3.91
CA ALA A 64 6.04 -0.79 3.12
C ALA A 64 5.25 -0.32 1.89
N VAL A 65 5.04 0.99 1.75
CA VAL A 65 4.39 1.60 0.58
C VAL A 65 5.44 2.41 -0.19
N LEU A 66 5.57 2.16 -1.48
CA LEU A 66 6.59 2.75 -2.34
C LEU A 66 6.07 2.98 -3.76
N PRO A 67 6.70 3.85 -4.56
CA PRO A 67 6.46 3.95 -5.99
C PRO A 67 6.59 2.59 -6.70
N ALA A 68 5.78 2.36 -7.74
CA ALA A 68 5.69 1.06 -8.40
C ALA A 68 7.00 0.63 -9.09
N ASP A 69 7.77 1.61 -9.60
CA ASP A 69 9.09 1.43 -10.23
C ASP A 69 10.23 1.24 -9.22
N CYS A 70 9.99 1.48 -7.94
CA CYS A 70 10.99 1.29 -6.90
C CYS A 70 11.03 -0.16 -6.39
N GLN A 71 12.22 -0.61 -6.01
CA GLN A 71 12.40 -1.86 -5.27
C GLN A 71 12.60 -1.57 -3.79
N ALA A 72 11.98 -2.38 -2.93
CA ALA A 72 12.13 -2.24 -1.50
C ALA A 72 13.47 -2.84 -1.06
N ASP A 73 14.24 -2.08 -0.28
CA ASP A 73 15.39 -2.62 0.45
C ASP A 73 14.91 -3.34 1.71
N LEU A 74 14.93 -4.67 1.65
CA LEU A 74 14.49 -5.53 2.76
C LEU A 74 15.38 -5.42 4.00
N ALA A 75 16.67 -5.08 3.85
CA ALA A 75 17.56 -4.87 4.98
C ALA A 75 17.17 -3.61 5.75
N THR A 76 16.84 -2.54 5.03
CA THR A 76 16.29 -1.30 5.61
C THR A 76 14.94 -1.56 6.29
N LEU A 77 14.03 -2.34 5.68
CA LEU A 77 12.75 -2.70 6.32
C LEU A 77 12.93 -3.53 7.61
N ALA A 78 13.88 -4.46 7.62
CA ALA A 78 14.21 -5.24 8.80
C ALA A 78 14.85 -4.39 9.91
N ALA A 79 15.58 -3.34 9.55
CA ALA A 79 16.08 -2.34 10.49
C ALA A 79 14.97 -1.44 11.05
N ALA A 80 14.02 -1.03 10.19
CA ALA A 80 12.88 -0.21 10.56
C ALA A 80 12.02 -0.81 11.67
N GLY A 81 11.81 -2.13 11.62
CA GLY A 81 11.09 -2.86 12.67
C GLY A 81 11.72 -2.75 14.06
N ARG A 82 12.99 -2.32 14.18
CA ARG A 82 13.69 -2.16 15.47
C ARG A 82 13.45 -0.83 16.16
N HIS A 83 13.14 0.21 15.41
CA HIS A 83 13.06 1.57 15.94
C HIS A 83 11.66 2.20 15.82
N TRP A 84 10.67 1.43 15.36
CA TRP A 84 9.31 1.94 15.27
C TRP A 84 8.72 2.10 16.69
N PRO A 85 8.35 3.33 17.12
CA PRO A 85 7.67 3.51 18.40
C PRO A 85 6.34 2.76 18.39
N ALA A 86 5.84 2.37 19.57
CA ALA A 86 4.51 1.77 19.68
C ALA A 86 3.49 2.62 18.90
N PRO A 87 2.60 2.02 18.08
CA PRO A 87 1.67 2.79 17.28
C PRO A 87 0.84 3.69 18.21
N PRO A 88 0.59 4.95 17.82
CA PRO A 88 -0.18 5.86 18.64
C PRO A 88 -1.60 5.31 18.84
N ARG A 89 -2.22 5.62 19.99
CA ARG A 89 -3.52 5.05 20.41
C ARG A 89 -4.67 5.20 19.42
N TRP A 90 -4.58 6.11 18.45
CA TRP A 90 -5.60 6.30 17.40
C TRP A 90 -5.52 5.25 16.27
N LEU A 91 -4.52 4.37 16.29
CA LEU A 91 -4.36 3.26 15.34
C LEU A 91 -5.01 1.94 15.81
N LEU A 92 -5.65 1.92 16.98
CA LEU A 92 -6.38 0.77 17.55
C LEU A 92 -7.87 1.10 17.76
#